data_AF-B7G764-F1
#
_entry.id   AF-B7G764-F1
#
_cell.length_a   1.000
_cell.length_b   1.000
_cell.length_c   1.000
_cell.angle_alpha   90.00
_cell.angle_beta   90.00
_cell.angle_gamma   90.00
#
_symmetry.space_group_name_H-M   'P 1'
#
loop_
_entity.id
_entity.type
_entity.pdbx_description
1 polymer ?
#
loop_
_entity_poly.entity_id
_entity_poly.type
_entity_poly.pdbx_seq_one_letter_code
_entity_poly.pdbx_strand_id
1 'polypeptide(L)'
;MLLGSRRAFFTVGAASSLVWTQEAMTTQTISLQKAITIVEKHCPHDFLSSVVKTGRCLYRGENMDSSTIVSARPDLLQPETYGNEDALAYFQCIEDQLRGASVGALPSTGHIATTEKSEAARWGVPASVWPLGGDFQFVWPRSRRLIFPGADRCPDNDLVLNQDLSVALKYPREILFATNATGQIEASSYLAIPGELDRYLLRIASSMK
;
A
#
# COMPACT_ATOMS: atom_id res chain seq x y z
N MET A 1 -13.43 42.49 -37.79
CA MET A 1 -12.55 41.64 -38.64
C MET A 1 -12.37 40.31 -37.92
N LEU A 2 -12.95 39.26 -38.53
CA LEU A 2 -12.68 37.82 -38.43
C LEU A 2 -12.65 37.10 -37.06
N LEU A 3 -13.83 36.56 -36.73
CA LEU A 3 -14.04 35.28 -36.04
C LEU A 3 -13.27 34.15 -36.75
N GLY A 4 -12.52 33.34 -35.99
CA GLY A 4 -11.82 32.16 -36.48
C GLY A 4 -12.30 30.89 -35.77
N SER A 5 -13.39 30.32 -36.28
CA SER A 5 -13.94 29.02 -35.90
C SER A 5 -12.99 27.88 -36.28
N ARG A 6 -12.64 27.01 -35.33
CA ARG A 6 -11.99 25.72 -35.60
C ARG A 6 -12.90 24.60 -35.11
N ARG A 7 -13.74 24.09 -36.02
CA ARG A 7 -14.40 22.79 -35.88
C ARG A 7 -13.40 21.71 -36.28
N ALA A 8 -12.93 20.94 -35.31
CA ALA A 8 -12.29 19.65 -35.57
C ALA A 8 -13.39 18.58 -35.62
N PHE A 9 -13.42 17.83 -36.72
CA PHE A 9 -14.25 16.65 -36.88
C PHE A 9 -13.69 15.53 -36.00
N PHE A 10 -14.48 15.01 -35.06
CA PHE A 10 -14.16 13.78 -34.36
C PHE A 10 -14.68 12.60 -35.20
N THR A 11 -13.76 11.81 -35.70
CA THR A 11 -14.03 10.49 -36.27
C THR A 11 -14.30 9.54 -35.11
N VAL A 12 -15.54 9.04 -34.98
CA VAL A 12 -15.90 8.02 -33.98
C VAL A 12 -15.38 6.68 -34.48
N GLY A 13 -14.16 6.32 -34.07
CA GLY A 13 -13.66 4.95 -34.19
C GLY A 13 -14.38 4.08 -33.17
N ALA A 14 -14.91 2.94 -33.61
CA ALA A 14 -15.51 1.93 -32.74
C ALA A 14 -14.47 1.45 -31.72
N ALA A 15 -14.57 1.94 -30.48
CA ALA A 15 -13.79 1.43 -29.37
C ALA A 15 -14.31 0.03 -29.05
N SER A 16 -13.48 -0.98 -29.29
CA SER A 16 -13.69 -2.32 -28.76
C SER A 16 -13.59 -2.20 -27.23
N SER A 17 -14.74 -2.23 -26.54
CA SER A 17 -14.78 -2.26 -25.08
C SER A 17 -14.14 -3.56 -24.59
N LEU A 18 -12.83 -3.51 -24.35
CA LEU A 18 -12.17 -4.45 -23.46
C LEU A 18 -12.81 -4.26 -22.08
N VAL A 19 -13.79 -5.12 -21.79
CA VAL A 19 -14.28 -5.31 -20.43
C VAL A 19 -13.13 -5.92 -19.65
N TRP A 20 -12.30 -5.07 -19.05
CA TRP A 20 -11.38 -5.48 -18.02
C TRP A 20 -12.24 -5.96 -16.85
N THR A 21 -12.36 -7.28 -16.70
CA THR A 21 -12.95 -7.86 -15.50
C THR A 21 -12.05 -7.50 -14.33
N GLN A 22 -12.47 -6.49 -13.56
CA GLN A 22 -11.91 -6.14 -12.27
C GLN A 22 -12.04 -7.38 -11.38
N GLU A 23 -10.95 -8.15 -11.28
CA GLU A 23 -10.93 -9.34 -10.44
C GLU A 23 -11.18 -8.94 -8.99
N ALA A 24 -12.13 -9.63 -8.37
CA ALA A 24 -12.73 -9.19 -7.11
C ALA A 24 -11.70 -9.20 -5.97
N MET A 25 -11.68 -8.10 -5.20
CA MET A 25 -11.04 -8.08 -3.89
C MET A 25 -11.75 -9.09 -2.98
N THR A 26 -10.98 -9.98 -2.34
CA THR A 26 -11.53 -10.93 -1.37
C THR A 26 -11.33 -10.37 0.03
N THR A 27 -12.42 -10.30 0.80
CA THR A 27 -12.41 -9.82 2.18
C THR A 27 -13.00 -10.85 3.12
N GLN A 28 -12.37 -11.07 4.26
CA GLN A 28 -12.89 -11.91 5.34
C GLN A 28 -12.91 -11.16 6.66
N THR A 29 -14.10 -10.78 7.13
CA THR A 29 -14.30 -10.17 8.45
C THR A 29 -14.03 -11.18 9.56
N ILE A 30 -13.35 -10.76 10.62
CA ILE A 30 -12.98 -11.57 11.78
C ILE A 30 -13.14 -10.79 13.08
N SER A 31 -13.18 -11.51 14.20
CA SER A 31 -13.17 -10.88 15.53
C SER A 31 -11.80 -10.28 15.86
N LEU A 32 -11.77 -9.28 16.75
CA LEU A 32 -10.53 -8.69 17.23
C LEU A 32 -9.60 -9.72 17.88
N GLN A 33 -10.14 -10.68 18.65
CA GLN A 33 -9.33 -11.73 19.26
C GLN A 33 -8.66 -12.61 18.21
N LYS A 34 -9.39 -12.95 17.12
CA LYS A 34 -8.83 -13.70 16.01
C LYS A 34 -7.79 -12.87 15.26
N ALA A 35 -8.02 -11.57 15.08
CA ALA A 35 -7.09 -10.63 14.47
C ALA A 35 -5.75 -10.61 15.23
N ILE A 36 -5.78 -10.51 16.57
CA ILE A 36 -4.59 -10.56 17.43
C ILE A 36 -3.81 -11.87 17.20
N THR A 37 -4.49 -13.03 17.24
CA THR A 37 -3.83 -14.32 17.01
C THR A 37 -3.22 -14.42 15.60
N ILE A 38 -3.85 -13.80 14.60
CA ILE A 38 -3.28 -13.76 13.24
C ILE A 38 -2.03 -12.88 13.21
N VAL A 39 -2.07 -11.69 13.83
CA VAL A 39 -0.88 -10.82 13.92
C VAL A 39 0.27 -11.56 14.60
N GLU A 40 0.02 -12.19 15.75
CA GLU A 40 1.03 -12.96 16.50
C GLU A 40 1.69 -14.05 15.66
N LYS A 41 0.89 -14.78 14.89
CA LYS A 41 1.34 -15.98 14.19
C LYS A 41 1.89 -15.72 12.78
N HIS A 42 1.36 -14.72 12.10
CA HIS A 42 1.54 -14.55 10.66
C HIS A 42 2.08 -13.17 10.26
N CYS A 43 2.14 -12.20 11.18
CA CYS A 43 2.78 -10.93 10.87
C CYS A 43 4.32 -11.10 10.88
N PRO A 44 5.03 -10.55 9.88
CA PRO A 44 6.49 -10.58 9.85
C PRO A 44 7.09 -10.04 11.15
N HIS A 45 8.01 -10.81 11.74
CA HIS A 45 8.61 -10.47 13.04
C HIS A 45 9.26 -9.08 13.04
N ASP A 46 9.98 -8.72 11.97
CA ASP A 46 10.66 -7.42 11.87
C ASP A 46 9.69 -6.25 11.79
N PHE A 47 8.52 -6.46 11.17
CA PHE A 47 7.44 -5.49 11.15
C PHE A 47 6.84 -5.31 12.54
N LEU A 48 6.43 -6.41 13.18
CA LEU A 48 5.85 -6.40 14.53
C LEU A 48 6.81 -5.74 15.53
N SER A 49 8.09 -6.13 15.52
CA SER A 49 9.14 -5.55 16.37
C SER A 49 9.31 -4.05 16.13
N SER A 50 9.28 -3.61 14.87
CA SER A 50 9.37 -2.18 14.52
C SER A 50 8.15 -1.38 15.00
N VAL A 51 6.94 -1.94 14.89
CA VAL A 51 5.71 -1.32 15.42
C VAL A 51 5.78 -1.21 16.94
N VAL A 52 6.18 -2.28 17.65
CA VAL A 52 6.34 -2.28 19.11
C VAL A 52 7.40 -1.26 19.55
N LYS A 53 8.53 -1.21 18.86
CA LYS A 53 9.64 -0.29 19.17
C LYS A 53 9.24 1.18 19.00
N THR A 54 8.41 1.49 18.02
CA THR A 54 8.05 2.87 17.67
C THR A 54 6.71 3.31 18.26
N GLY A 55 5.84 2.38 18.62
CA GLY A 55 4.44 2.65 18.97
C GLY A 55 3.62 3.19 17.78
N ARG A 56 4.06 2.93 16.54
CA ARG A 56 3.45 3.46 15.32
C ARG A 56 3.05 2.32 14.38
N CYS A 57 1.83 2.38 13.86
CA CYS A 57 1.34 1.45 12.84
C CYS A 57 1.51 2.04 11.43
N LEU A 58 1.36 1.19 10.41
CA LEU A 58 1.03 1.62 9.05
C LEU A 58 -0.47 1.68 8.87
N TYR A 59 -0.93 2.59 8.03
CA TYR A 59 -2.33 2.87 7.76
C TYR A 59 -2.62 2.88 6.27
N ARG A 60 -3.79 2.36 5.91
CA ARG A 60 -4.44 2.58 4.62
C ARG A 60 -5.86 3.09 4.84
N GLY A 61 -6.39 3.78 3.85
CA GLY A 61 -7.80 4.13 3.85
C GLY A 61 -8.60 2.93 3.38
N GLU A 62 -9.30 2.30 4.30
CA GLU A 62 -10.12 1.11 4.07
C GLU A 62 -11.54 1.41 4.56
N ASN A 63 -12.57 1.17 3.76
CA ASN A 63 -13.94 1.50 4.17
C ASN A 63 -14.55 0.37 5.03
N MET A 64 -13.89 0.06 6.15
CA MET A 64 -14.19 -1.10 7.00
C MET A 64 -14.56 -0.70 8.43
N ASP A 65 -15.56 -1.38 8.99
CA ASP A 65 -16.04 -1.22 10.37
C ASP A 65 -15.51 -2.29 11.33
N SER A 66 -14.80 -3.28 10.79
CA SER A 66 -14.40 -4.49 11.49
C SER A 66 -13.05 -5.00 11.00
N SER A 67 -12.36 -5.77 11.86
CA SER A 67 -11.08 -6.38 11.50
C SER A 67 -11.27 -7.33 10.32
N THR A 68 -10.49 -7.17 9.27
CA THR A 68 -10.72 -7.86 8.01
C THR A 68 -9.42 -8.27 7.36
N ILE A 69 -9.33 -9.53 6.94
CA ILE A 69 -8.26 -9.99 6.05
C ILE A 69 -8.59 -9.49 4.66
N VAL A 70 -7.69 -8.71 4.08
CA VAL A 70 -7.81 -8.13 2.75
C VAL A 70 -6.82 -8.86 1.85
N SER A 71 -7.34 -9.52 0.82
CA SER A 71 -6.56 -9.96 -0.34
C SER A 71 -6.97 -9.09 -1.52
N ALA A 72 -6.17 -8.07 -1.76
CA ALA A 72 -6.37 -7.11 -2.84
C ALA A 72 -5.18 -7.19 -3.81
N ARG A 73 -5.49 -7.10 -5.10
CA ARG A 73 -4.45 -6.95 -6.10
C ARG A 73 -3.77 -5.60 -6.00
N PRO A 74 -2.46 -5.53 -6.24
CA PRO A 74 -1.76 -4.28 -6.45
C PRO A 74 -2.41 -3.47 -7.57
N ASP A 75 -2.65 -2.19 -7.28
CA ASP A 75 -3.38 -1.26 -8.15
C ASP A 75 -2.50 -0.10 -8.63
N LEU A 76 -1.25 0.01 -8.17
CA LEU A 76 -0.39 1.17 -8.43
C LEU A 76 -0.01 1.37 -9.90
N LEU A 77 -0.10 0.31 -10.72
CA LEU A 77 0.11 0.37 -12.17
C LEU A 77 -1.20 0.41 -12.98
N GLN A 78 -2.34 0.60 -12.33
CA GLN A 78 -3.61 0.81 -13.02
C GLN A 78 -3.82 2.31 -13.24
N PRO A 79 -4.13 2.75 -14.49
CA PRO A 79 -4.36 4.16 -14.81
C PRO A 79 -5.42 4.83 -13.91
N GLU A 80 -6.41 4.05 -13.47
CA GLU A 80 -7.57 4.51 -12.73
C GLU A 80 -7.27 4.80 -11.25
N THR A 81 -6.22 4.21 -10.67
CA THR A 81 -5.93 4.28 -9.21
C THR A 81 -5.72 5.70 -8.72
N TYR A 82 -5.03 6.52 -9.52
CA TYR A 82 -4.81 7.94 -9.22
C TYR A 82 -5.53 8.87 -10.22
N GLY A 83 -6.19 8.30 -11.24
CA GLY A 83 -6.83 9.06 -12.32
C GLY A 83 -5.87 10.01 -13.06
N ASN A 84 -4.57 9.69 -13.08
CA ASN A 84 -3.51 10.55 -13.61
C ASN A 84 -2.43 9.72 -14.32
N GLU A 85 -2.18 10.01 -15.60
CA GLU A 85 -1.13 9.37 -16.40
C GLU A 85 0.28 9.59 -15.84
N ASP A 86 0.54 10.74 -15.19
CA ASP A 86 1.83 11.00 -14.54
C ASP A 86 2.09 10.03 -13.38
N ALA A 87 1.04 9.57 -12.69
CA ALA A 87 1.16 8.57 -11.63
C ALA A 87 1.58 7.22 -12.21
N LEU A 88 0.98 6.81 -13.33
CA LEU A 88 1.34 5.57 -14.00
C LEU A 88 2.80 5.58 -14.45
N ALA A 89 3.23 6.65 -15.13
CA ALA A 89 4.62 6.79 -15.58
C ALA A 89 5.61 6.77 -14.40
N TYR A 90 5.22 7.41 -13.29
CA TYR A 90 6.01 7.43 -12.07
C TYR A 90 6.16 6.04 -11.44
N PHE A 91 5.06 5.29 -11.28
CA PHE A 91 5.11 3.94 -10.72
C PHE A 91 5.79 2.94 -11.67
N GLN A 92 5.67 3.10 -12.98
CA GLN A 92 6.45 2.32 -13.95
C GLN A 92 7.96 2.54 -13.76
N CYS A 93 8.39 3.78 -13.51
CA CYS A 93 9.80 4.03 -13.27
C CYS A 93 10.30 3.42 -11.94
N ILE A 94 9.50 3.50 -10.87
CA ILE A 94 9.80 2.82 -9.60
C ILE A 94 9.87 1.30 -9.79
N GLU A 95 8.93 0.73 -10.55
CA GLU A 95 8.90 -0.71 -10.88
C GLU A 95 10.22 -1.15 -11.52
N ASP A 96 10.69 -0.43 -12.54
CA ASP A 96 11.92 -0.78 -13.25
C ASP A 96 13.16 -0.65 -12.37
N GLN A 97 13.25 0.41 -11.57
CA GLN A 97 14.35 0.61 -10.61
C GLN A 97 14.42 -0.53 -9.58
N LEU A 98 13.28 -0.88 -8.98
CA LEU A 98 13.22 -1.88 -7.91
C LEU A 98 13.40 -3.31 -8.43
N ARG A 99 12.91 -3.59 -9.64
CA ARG A 99 13.16 -4.87 -10.33
C ARG A 99 14.65 -5.07 -10.61
N GLY A 100 15.36 -4.02 -11.04
CA GLY A 100 16.81 -4.06 -11.19
C GLY A 100 17.56 -4.33 -9.88
N ALA A 101 17.02 -3.88 -8.75
CA ALA A 101 17.56 -4.12 -7.41
C ALA A 101 17.12 -5.47 -6.79
N SER A 102 16.34 -6.29 -7.50
CA SER A 102 15.83 -7.59 -7.01
C SER A 102 15.01 -7.50 -5.71
N VAL A 103 14.23 -6.43 -5.54
CA VAL A 103 13.28 -6.27 -4.42
C VAL A 103 11.89 -6.71 -4.87
N GLY A 104 11.21 -7.51 -4.07
CA GLY A 104 9.87 -8.02 -4.29
C GLY A 104 8.74 -7.06 -3.91
N ALA A 105 9.02 -5.99 -3.16
CA ALA A 105 8.08 -4.88 -2.94
C ALA A 105 8.07 -3.93 -4.14
N LEU A 106 7.31 -4.30 -5.16
CA LEU A 106 7.17 -3.57 -6.43
C LEU A 106 5.78 -2.93 -6.52
N PRO A 107 5.59 -1.87 -7.30
CA PRO A 107 4.26 -1.37 -7.64
C PRO A 107 3.30 -2.44 -8.19
N SER A 108 3.81 -3.43 -8.93
CA SER A 108 3.03 -4.55 -9.47
C SER A 108 2.68 -5.65 -8.47
N THR A 109 3.34 -5.70 -7.31
CA THR A 109 3.22 -6.79 -6.32
C THR A 109 2.83 -6.29 -4.93
N GLY A 110 2.87 -5.00 -4.69
CA GLY A 110 2.77 -4.40 -3.37
C GLY A 110 1.65 -3.39 -3.21
N HIS A 111 1.57 -2.89 -1.99
CA HIS A 111 0.59 -1.93 -1.51
C HIS A 111 1.32 -0.76 -0.87
N ILE A 112 0.84 0.47 -1.09
CA ILE A 112 1.32 1.63 -0.32
C ILE A 112 0.49 1.79 0.93
N ALA A 113 1.15 2.04 2.05
CA ALA A 113 0.54 2.49 3.29
C ALA A 113 1.33 3.69 3.85
N THR A 114 0.75 4.39 4.80
CA THR A 114 1.35 5.57 5.42
C THR A 114 1.38 5.46 6.93
N THR A 115 2.36 6.06 7.59
CA THR A 115 2.42 6.14 9.05
C THR A 115 1.44 7.16 9.64
N GLU A 116 0.81 8.00 8.81
CA GLU A 116 -0.10 9.08 9.20
C GLU A 116 -1.56 8.73 8.90
N LYS A 117 -2.39 8.58 9.96
CA LYS A 117 -3.83 8.33 9.81
C LYS A 117 -4.55 9.36 8.94
N SER A 118 -4.14 10.63 9.04
CA SER A 118 -4.74 11.73 8.28
C SER A 118 -4.45 11.63 6.78
N GLU A 119 -3.30 11.09 6.37
CA GLU A 119 -3.02 10.82 4.97
C GLU A 119 -3.80 9.61 4.47
N ALA A 120 -3.85 8.53 5.25
CA ALA A 120 -4.67 7.35 4.94
C ALA A 120 -6.16 7.70 4.77
N ALA A 121 -6.65 8.68 5.54
CA ALA A 121 -8.04 9.16 5.48
C ALA A 121 -8.44 9.73 4.11
N ARG A 122 -7.45 10.05 3.26
CA ARG A 122 -7.69 10.53 1.89
C ARG A 122 -8.14 9.42 0.94
N TRP A 123 -7.90 8.16 1.29
CA TRP A 123 -8.27 6.99 0.49
C TRP A 123 -9.51 6.26 1.02
N GLY A 124 -9.91 6.51 2.27
CA GLY A 124 -11.02 5.82 2.93
C GLY A 124 -10.95 5.98 4.45
N VAL A 125 -11.71 5.19 5.20
CA VAL A 125 -11.63 5.22 6.68
C VAL A 125 -10.26 4.65 7.13
N PRO A 126 -9.46 5.34 7.95
CA PRO A 126 -8.13 4.82 8.32
C PRO A 126 -8.20 3.51 9.11
N ALA A 127 -7.58 2.46 8.56
CA ALA A 127 -7.35 1.18 9.23
C ALA A 127 -5.84 0.95 9.36
N SER A 128 -5.38 0.41 10.49
CA SER A 128 -4.01 -0.08 10.59
C SER A 128 -3.86 -1.35 9.78
N VAL A 129 -2.78 -1.43 9.02
CA VAL A 129 -2.49 -2.57 8.15
C VAL A 129 -1.33 -3.38 8.71
N TRP A 130 -1.54 -4.69 8.73
CA TRP A 130 -0.63 -5.68 9.28
C TRP A 130 -0.31 -6.68 8.16
N PRO A 131 0.87 -6.58 7.52
CA PRO A 131 1.25 -7.48 6.45
C PRO A 131 1.15 -8.93 6.92
N LEU A 132 0.58 -9.81 6.09
CA LEU A 132 0.45 -11.24 6.39
C LEU A 132 1.27 -12.05 5.39
N GLY A 133 1.91 -13.11 5.88
CA GLY A 133 2.69 -14.03 5.06
C GLY A 133 4.19 -13.95 5.34
N GLY A 134 4.95 -14.76 4.61
CA GLY A 134 6.40 -14.76 4.68
C GLY A 134 7.04 -13.79 3.68
N ASP A 135 8.36 -13.61 3.84
CA ASP A 135 9.19 -12.79 2.95
C ASP A 135 8.62 -11.37 2.75
N PHE A 136 8.40 -10.69 3.86
CA PHE A 136 7.98 -9.30 3.87
C PHE A 136 9.12 -8.41 3.39
N GLN A 137 8.81 -7.63 2.38
CA GLN A 137 9.72 -6.67 1.80
C GLN A 137 9.06 -5.31 1.74
N PHE A 138 9.86 -4.26 1.83
CA PHE A 138 9.37 -2.91 1.87
C PHE A 138 10.38 -1.91 1.31
N VAL A 139 9.84 -0.81 0.83
CA VAL A 139 10.57 0.31 0.24
C VAL A 139 9.97 1.61 0.77
N TRP A 140 10.82 2.57 1.11
CA TRP A 140 10.39 3.89 1.57
C TRP A 140 11.34 4.99 1.08
N PRO A 141 10.85 6.22 0.83
CA PRO A 141 11.67 7.33 0.36
C PRO A 141 12.49 7.95 1.51
N ARG A 142 13.79 8.16 1.32
CA ARG A 142 14.74 8.66 2.32
C ARG A 142 14.48 10.12 2.66
N SER A 143 14.38 10.98 1.65
CA SER A 143 14.39 12.43 1.79
C SER A 143 13.00 13.06 1.90
N ARG A 144 11.95 12.34 1.53
CA ARG A 144 10.57 12.86 1.46
C ARG A 144 9.56 11.98 2.18
N ARG A 145 8.38 12.56 2.38
CA ARG A 145 7.26 11.91 3.08
C ARG A 145 6.53 10.92 2.18
N LEU A 146 6.19 11.31 0.96
CA LEU A 146 5.31 10.52 0.09
C LEU A 146 6.13 9.80 -0.97
N ILE A 147 5.69 8.59 -1.34
CA ILE A 147 6.10 7.93 -2.58
C ILE A 147 5.46 8.66 -3.75
N PHE A 148 4.17 9.02 -3.67
CA PHE A 148 3.49 9.81 -4.69
C PHE A 148 2.50 10.81 -4.05
N PRO A 149 2.31 12.03 -4.61
CA PRO A 149 3.03 12.63 -5.74
C PRO A 149 4.45 13.05 -5.38
N GLY A 150 5.40 12.83 -6.30
CA GLY A 150 6.73 13.43 -6.28
C GLY A 150 6.80 14.65 -7.20
N ALA A 151 7.74 15.56 -6.95
CA ALA A 151 8.07 16.62 -7.92
C ALA A 151 8.74 16.05 -9.19
N ASP A 152 9.38 14.89 -9.04
CA ASP A 152 10.14 14.21 -10.09
C ASP A 152 9.31 13.12 -10.76
N ARG A 153 9.56 12.90 -12.05
CA ARG A 153 8.97 11.78 -12.80
C ARG A 153 9.53 10.42 -12.39
N CYS A 154 10.72 10.40 -11.81
CA CYS A 154 11.36 9.20 -11.30
C CYS A 154 12.35 9.56 -10.19
N PRO A 155 12.21 9.01 -8.97
CA PRO A 155 13.08 9.37 -7.86
C PRO A 155 14.38 8.59 -7.94
N ASP A 156 15.41 9.16 -8.55
CA ASP A 156 16.72 8.50 -8.60
C ASP A 156 17.36 8.44 -7.20
N ASN A 157 17.68 7.22 -6.76
CA ASN A 157 18.44 6.91 -5.54
C ASN A 157 17.84 7.37 -4.20
N ASP A 158 16.58 7.80 -4.16
CA ASP A 158 15.91 8.21 -2.91
C ASP A 158 15.29 7.03 -2.15
N LEU A 159 15.17 5.85 -2.76
CA LEU A 159 14.49 4.70 -2.15
C LEU A 159 15.43 3.92 -1.23
N VAL A 160 14.95 3.62 -0.02
CA VAL A 160 15.59 2.73 0.95
C VAL A 160 14.92 1.36 0.88
N LEU A 161 15.72 0.31 0.66
CA LEU A 161 15.25 -1.03 0.36
C LEU A 161 15.49 -1.95 1.56
N ASN A 162 14.42 -2.54 2.12
CA ASN A 162 14.47 -3.54 3.20
C ASN A 162 15.36 -3.15 4.39
N GLN A 163 15.47 -1.86 4.69
CA GLN A 163 16.35 -1.33 5.73
C GLN A 163 15.62 -0.32 6.60
N ASP A 164 16.00 -0.31 7.88
CA ASP A 164 15.59 0.71 8.85
C ASP A 164 14.07 0.91 8.96
N LEU A 165 13.29 -0.17 8.96
CA LEU A 165 11.82 -0.08 9.08
C LEU A 165 11.38 0.75 10.29
N SER A 166 12.04 0.56 11.45
CA SER A 166 11.75 1.37 12.64
C SER A 166 12.01 2.87 12.45
N VAL A 167 12.93 3.26 11.57
CA VAL A 167 13.15 4.65 11.18
C VAL A 167 12.01 5.11 10.27
N ALA A 168 11.65 4.30 9.28
CA ALA A 168 10.54 4.59 8.37
C ALA A 168 9.23 4.82 9.14
N LEU A 169 8.92 3.97 10.12
CA LEU A 169 7.71 4.06 10.95
C LEU A 169 7.70 5.25 11.92
N LYS A 170 8.87 5.78 12.30
CA LYS A 170 9.00 6.87 13.28
C LYS A 170 8.61 8.23 12.69
N TYR A 171 8.75 8.41 11.38
CA TYR A 171 8.51 9.66 10.69
C TYR A 171 7.27 9.57 9.82
N PRO A 172 6.59 10.70 9.54
CA PRO A 172 5.49 10.72 8.60
C PRO A 172 5.99 10.29 7.22
N ARG A 173 5.69 9.06 6.81
CA ARG A 173 6.16 8.48 5.54
C ARG A 173 5.18 7.50 4.93
N GLU A 174 5.20 7.40 3.60
CA GLU A 174 4.65 6.28 2.85
C GLU A 174 5.67 5.15 2.73
N ILE A 175 5.16 3.93 2.78
CA ILE A 175 5.91 2.70 2.64
C ILE A 175 5.18 1.84 1.61
N LEU A 176 5.89 1.46 0.54
CA LEU A 176 5.48 0.40 -0.37
C LEU A 176 5.91 -0.92 0.26
N PHE A 177 4.99 -1.84 0.46
CA PHE A 177 5.29 -3.15 1.01
C PHE A 177 4.66 -4.26 0.20
N ALA A 178 5.28 -5.43 0.22
CA ALA A 178 4.73 -6.66 -0.32
C ALA A 178 5.03 -7.82 0.62
N THR A 179 4.18 -8.83 0.55
CA THR A 179 4.39 -10.13 1.20
C THR A 179 4.20 -11.20 0.15
N ASN A 180 5.07 -12.20 0.16
CA ASN A 180 4.89 -13.37 -0.68
C ASN A 180 3.94 -14.35 0.01
N ALA A 181 3.15 -15.06 -0.80
CA ALA A 181 2.28 -16.11 -0.29
C ALA A 181 3.13 -17.18 0.38
N THR A 182 2.81 -17.50 1.64
CA THR A 182 3.35 -18.70 2.30
C THR A 182 2.20 -19.51 2.88
N GLY A 183 2.02 -20.73 2.39
CA GLY A 183 0.97 -21.63 2.87
C GLY A 183 -0.42 -21.20 2.41
N GLN A 184 -1.32 -20.96 3.37
CA GLN A 184 -2.75 -20.71 3.14
C GLN A 184 -3.10 -19.21 2.93
N ILE A 185 -2.12 -18.32 3.01
CA ILE A 185 -2.34 -16.87 2.87
C ILE A 185 -1.94 -16.47 1.45
N GLU A 186 -2.84 -15.80 0.74
CA GLU A 186 -2.60 -15.30 -0.61
C GLU A 186 -1.50 -14.21 -0.60
N ALA A 187 -0.77 -14.08 -1.70
CA ALA A 187 0.25 -13.05 -1.84
C ALA A 187 -0.36 -11.65 -1.67
N SER A 188 0.42 -10.72 -1.13
CA SER A 188 -0.02 -9.33 -0.93
C SER A 188 -1.24 -9.17 -0.02
N SER A 189 -1.53 -10.19 0.81
CA SER A 189 -2.58 -10.10 1.83
C SER A 189 -2.11 -9.31 3.04
N TYR A 190 -3.02 -8.55 3.63
CA TYR A 190 -2.82 -7.89 4.91
C TYR A 190 -4.07 -7.96 5.76
N LEU A 191 -3.90 -7.82 7.06
CA LEU A 191 -4.99 -7.66 8.01
C LEU A 191 -5.21 -6.16 8.23
N ALA A 192 -6.40 -5.67 7.88
CA ALA A 192 -6.85 -4.33 8.18
C ALA A 192 -7.61 -4.33 9.52
N ILE A 193 -7.26 -3.42 10.42
CA ILE A 193 -7.88 -3.26 11.73
C ILE A 193 -8.35 -1.81 11.88
N PRO A 194 -9.63 -1.56 12.23
CA PRO A 194 -10.12 -0.20 12.41
C PRO A 194 -9.24 0.62 13.36
N GLY A 195 -8.90 1.84 12.96
CA GLY A 195 -7.89 2.65 13.64
C GLY A 195 -8.22 3.00 15.10
N GLU A 196 -9.49 2.93 15.51
CA GLU A 196 -9.93 3.08 16.90
C GLU A 196 -9.46 1.94 17.81
N LEU A 197 -9.16 0.77 17.25
CA LEU A 197 -8.69 -0.41 18.00
C LEU A 197 -7.17 -0.45 18.19
N ASP A 198 -6.41 0.43 17.54
CA ASP A 198 -4.93 0.43 17.59
C ASP A 198 -4.38 0.45 19.01
N ARG A 199 -5.01 1.22 19.92
CA ARG A 199 -4.55 1.32 21.31
C ARG A 199 -4.59 -0.02 22.03
N TYR A 200 -5.58 -0.85 21.73
CA TYR A 200 -5.67 -2.20 22.29
C TYR A 200 -4.59 -3.09 21.70
N LEU A 201 -4.44 -3.05 20.37
CA LEU A 201 -3.49 -3.89 19.66
C LEU A 201 -2.03 -3.58 20.03
N LEU A 202 -1.65 -2.30 20.13
CA LEU A 202 -0.30 -1.88 20.52
C LEU A 202 0.05 -2.30 21.96
N ARG A 203 -0.92 -2.30 22.87
CA ARG A 203 -0.71 -2.80 24.24
C ARG A 203 -0.42 -4.29 24.25
N ILE A 204 -1.19 -5.06 23.48
CA ILE A 204 -1.00 -6.51 23.39
C ILE A 204 0.32 -6.82 22.67
N ALA A 205 0.61 -6.17 21.54
CA ALA A 205 1.86 -6.33 20.82
C ALA A 205 3.10 -6.05 21.71
N SER A 206 3.00 -5.07 22.60
CA SER A 206 4.07 -4.75 23.56
C SER A 206 4.30 -5.85 24.62
N SER A 207 3.30 -6.72 24.86
CA SER A 207 3.38 -7.86 25.78
C SER A 207 3.86 -9.16 25.12
N MET A 208 3.95 -9.22 23.79
CA MET A 208 4.41 -10.39 23.03
C MET A 208 5.94 -10.55 23.00
N LYS A 209 6.66 -9.92 23.94
CA LYS A 209 8.14 -9.94 24.02
C LYS A 209 8.67 -11.21 24.67
#